data_AF-X0UMZ2-F1
#
_entry.id   AF-X0UMZ2-F1
#
_cell.length_a   1.000
_cell.length_b   1.000
_cell.length_c   1.000
_cell.angle_alpha   90.00
_cell.angle_beta   90.00
_cell.angle_gamma   90.00
#
_symmetry.space_group_name_H-M   'P 1'
#
loop_
_entity.id
_entity.type
_entity.pdbx_description
1 polymer ?
#
loop_
_entity_poly.entity_id
_entity_poly.type
_entity_poly.pdbx_seq_one_letter_code
_entity_poly.pdbx_strand_id
1 'polypeptide(L)'
;YLAIQIRQNTRAVRAAAFQQVVDSFAEFSASLSHDRELVEIVINGNKDYHALNEVDQTRYGLAMRSFIRRAENVFFQTEQGTVKAETWAGIRGSLITVFRTPGFQSWWKVQTRYFNPTFRDFLERDFLQDSG
;
A
#
# COMPACT_ATOMS: atom_id res chain seq x y z
N TYR A 1 -33.99 10.87 18.84
CA TYR A 1 -33.98 9.68 17.95
C TYR A 1 -33.03 9.86 16.76
N LEU A 2 -33.16 10.95 15.97
CA LEU A 2 -32.28 11.25 14.83
C LEU A 2 -30.77 11.29 15.16
N ALA A 3 -30.37 11.93 16.26
CA ALA A 3 -28.94 11.99 16.67
C ALA A 3 -28.34 10.62 17.02
N ILE A 4 -29.14 9.67 17.53
CA ILE A 4 -28.69 8.29 17.81
C ILE A 4 -28.54 7.52 16.50
N GLN A 5 -29.49 7.67 15.57
CA GLN A 5 -29.42 7.06 14.23
C GLN A 5 -28.20 7.56 13.45
N ILE A 6 -27.89 8.85 13.49
CA ILE A 6 -26.68 9.41 12.85
C ILE A 6 -25.42 8.77 13.44
N ARG A 7 -25.30 8.67 14.77
CA ARG A 7 -24.14 8.03 15.43
C ARG A 7 -23.99 6.55 15.08
N GLN A 8 -25.11 5.80 15.05
CA GLN A 8 -25.11 4.39 14.64
C GLN A 8 -24.72 4.23 13.17
N ASN A 9 -25.21 5.11 12.29
CA ASN A 9 -24.84 5.15 10.88
C ASN A 9 -23.35 5.44 10.70
N THR A 10 -22.79 6.45 11.38
CA THR A 10 -21.34 6.73 11.37
C THR A 10 -20.51 5.54 11.84
N ARG A 11 -20.96 4.83 12.90
CA ARG A 11 -20.28 3.63 13.38
C ARG A 11 -20.29 2.51 12.32
N ALA A 12 -21.43 2.29 11.67
CA ALA A 12 -21.57 1.29 10.62
C ALA A 12 -20.70 1.60 9.40
N VAL A 13 -20.68 2.86 8.94
CA VAL A 13 -19.82 3.32 7.83
C VAL A 13 -18.35 3.10 8.14
N ARG A 14 -17.89 3.45 9.35
CA ARG A 14 -16.50 3.22 9.77
C ARG A 14 -16.13 1.75 9.85
N ALA A 15 -17.04 0.89 10.32
CA ALA A 15 -16.82 -0.54 10.37
C ALA A 15 -16.73 -1.15 8.96
N ALA A 16 -17.58 -0.72 8.04
CA ALA A 16 -17.55 -1.16 6.64
C ALA A 16 -16.25 -0.73 5.95
N ALA A 17 -15.80 0.52 6.16
CA ALA A 17 -14.53 1.00 5.62
C ALA A 17 -13.33 0.20 6.16
N PHE A 18 -13.32 -0.09 7.46
CA PHE A 18 -12.29 -0.95 8.05
C PHE A 18 -12.27 -2.35 7.42
N GLN A 19 -13.44 -2.98 7.27
CA GLN A 19 -13.55 -4.29 6.65
C GLN A 19 -13.05 -4.26 5.20
N GLN A 20 -13.43 -3.25 4.42
CA GLN A 20 -12.97 -3.08 3.04
C GLN A 20 -11.43 -2.97 2.96
N VAL A 21 -10.82 -2.25 3.90
CA VAL A 21 -9.35 -2.17 3.98
C VAL A 21 -8.75 -3.55 4.26
N VAL A 22 -9.25 -4.27 5.26
CA VAL A 22 -8.77 -5.61 5.62
C VAL A 22 -8.90 -6.57 4.42
N ASP A 23 -10.06 -6.59 3.77
CA ASP A 23 -10.33 -7.46 2.62
C ASP A 23 -9.40 -7.13 1.45
N SER A 24 -9.18 -5.85 1.16
CA SER A 24 -8.32 -5.43 0.05
C SER A 24 -6.87 -5.90 0.23
N PHE A 25 -6.33 -5.82 1.45
CA PHE A 25 -4.98 -6.33 1.75
C PHE A 25 -4.93 -7.85 1.88
N ALA A 26 -6.01 -8.49 2.33
CA ALA A 26 -6.13 -9.95 2.35
C ALA A 26 -6.11 -10.53 0.93
N GLU A 27 -6.83 -9.92 -0.02
CA GLU A 27 -6.79 -10.29 -1.43
C GLU A 27 -5.38 -10.18 -2.04
N PHE A 28 -4.66 -9.10 -1.73
CA PHE A 28 -3.28 -8.94 -2.17
C PHE A 28 -2.38 -10.03 -1.57
N SER A 29 -2.50 -10.29 -0.27
CA SER A 29 -1.73 -11.32 0.42
C SER A 29 -2.03 -12.70 -0.14
N ALA A 30 -3.29 -13.00 -0.44
CA ALA A 30 -3.72 -14.23 -1.07
C ALA A 30 -3.15 -14.38 -2.49
N SER A 31 -3.11 -13.29 -3.27
CA SER A 31 -2.52 -13.34 -4.62
C SER A 31 -1.05 -13.73 -4.61
N LEU A 32 -0.29 -13.28 -3.58
CA LEU A 32 1.08 -13.69 -3.38
C LEU A 32 1.16 -15.12 -2.83
N SER A 33 0.37 -15.46 -1.81
CA SER A 33 0.52 -16.75 -1.11
C SER A 33 0.23 -17.97 -1.98
N HIS A 34 -0.61 -17.82 -3.01
CA HIS A 34 -0.99 -18.92 -3.91
C HIS A 34 -0.10 -19.03 -5.16
N ASP A 35 0.77 -18.05 -5.43
CA ASP A 35 1.66 -18.03 -6.60
C ASP A 35 3.13 -17.98 -6.13
N ARG A 36 3.75 -19.16 -6.06
CA ARG A 36 5.16 -19.29 -5.67
C ARG A 36 6.10 -18.46 -6.54
N GLU A 37 5.87 -18.45 -7.85
CA GLU A 37 6.71 -17.73 -8.78
C GLU A 37 6.61 -16.22 -8.54
N LEU A 38 5.41 -15.71 -8.28
CA LEU A 38 5.23 -14.31 -7.91
C LEU A 38 5.90 -13.96 -6.58
N VAL A 39 5.89 -14.86 -5.59
CA VAL A 39 6.64 -14.67 -4.33
C VAL A 39 8.14 -14.56 -4.60
N GLU A 40 8.69 -15.45 -5.42
CA GLU A 40 10.11 -15.42 -5.81
C GLU A 40 10.47 -14.10 -6.54
N ILE A 41 9.60 -13.65 -7.45
CA ILE A 41 9.75 -12.36 -8.15
C ILE A 41 9.71 -11.19 -7.16
N VAL A 42 8.78 -11.18 -6.19
CA VAL A 42 8.70 -10.09 -5.19
C VAL A 42 9.93 -10.08 -4.29
N ILE A 43 10.41 -11.25 -3.85
CA ILE A 43 11.62 -11.35 -3.03
C ILE A 43 12.84 -10.84 -3.80
N ASN A 44 13.03 -11.29 -5.04
CA ASN A 44 14.18 -10.90 -5.86
C ASN A 44 14.08 -9.45 -6.33
N GLY A 45 12.89 -9.01 -6.74
CA GLY A 45 12.64 -7.63 -7.16
C GLY A 45 12.79 -6.61 -6.04
N ASN A 46 12.53 -6.98 -4.78
CA ASN A 46 12.84 -6.12 -3.63
C ASN A 46 14.36 -6.01 -3.38
N LYS A 47 15.13 -7.08 -3.65
CA LYS A 47 16.60 -7.06 -3.52
C LYS A 47 17.22 -6.22 -4.64
N ASP A 48 16.89 -6.54 -5.89
CA ASP A 48 17.40 -5.87 -7.08
C ASP A 48 16.38 -5.99 -8.24
N TYR A 49 15.67 -4.89 -8.48
CA TYR A 49 14.68 -4.78 -9.56
C TYR A 49 15.32 -4.91 -10.96
N HIS A 50 16.55 -4.42 -11.14
CA HIS A 50 17.21 -4.40 -12.45
C HIS A 50 17.81 -5.76 -12.83
N ALA A 51 18.01 -6.65 -11.85
CA ALA A 51 18.43 -8.03 -12.09
C ALA A 51 17.29 -8.93 -12.61
N LEU A 52 16.03 -8.51 -12.49
CA LEU A 52 14.89 -9.23 -13.05
C LEU A 52 14.86 -9.11 -14.58
N ASN A 53 14.41 -10.17 -15.26
CA ASN A 53 14.09 -10.08 -16.69
C ASN A 53 12.84 -9.19 -16.91
N GLU A 54 12.58 -8.80 -18.17
CA GLU A 54 11.51 -7.85 -18.50
C GLU A 54 10.09 -8.31 -18.06
N VAL A 55 9.81 -9.61 -18.17
CA VAL A 55 8.52 -10.19 -17.75
C VAL A 55 8.39 -10.10 -16.23
N ASP A 56 9.44 -10.46 -15.51
CA ASP A 56 9.46 -10.42 -14.04
C ASP A 56 9.45 -8.99 -13.50
N GLN A 57 10.12 -8.05 -14.17
CA GLN A 57 10.02 -6.62 -13.86
C GLN A 57 8.57 -6.14 -13.99
N THR A 58 7.85 -6.61 -15.01
CA THR A 58 6.44 -6.26 -15.21
C THR A 58 5.56 -6.86 -14.11
N ARG A 59 5.73 -8.15 -13.79
CA ARG A 59 4.98 -8.82 -12.71
C ARG A 59 5.24 -8.19 -11.35
N TYR A 60 6.51 -7.92 -11.02
CA TYR A 60 6.92 -7.19 -9.83
C TYR A 60 6.22 -5.83 -9.78
N GLY A 61 6.25 -5.09 -10.89
CA GLY A 61 5.66 -3.75 -10.94
C GLY A 61 4.15 -3.74 -10.80
N LEU A 62 3.45 -4.74 -11.30
CA LEU A 62 2.01 -4.91 -11.09
C LEU A 62 1.70 -5.20 -9.62
N ALA A 63 2.46 -6.10 -8.98
CA ALA A 63 2.31 -6.42 -7.57
C ALA A 63 2.54 -5.18 -6.69
N MET A 64 3.66 -4.47 -6.89
CA MET A 64 3.99 -3.27 -6.12
C MET A 64 2.97 -2.15 -6.37
N ARG A 65 2.54 -1.93 -7.62
CA ARG A 65 1.49 -0.94 -7.91
C ARG A 65 0.18 -1.27 -7.19
N SER A 66 -0.23 -2.54 -7.19
CA SER A 66 -1.44 -3.00 -6.51
C SER A 66 -1.37 -2.74 -4.99
N PHE A 67 -0.22 -3.02 -4.39
CA PHE A 67 0.05 -2.75 -2.97
C PHE A 67 -0.01 -1.25 -2.66
N ILE A 68 0.71 -0.43 -3.44
CA ILE A 68 0.78 1.02 -3.19
C ILE A 68 -0.58 1.70 -3.41
N ARG A 69 -1.39 1.27 -4.39
CA ARG A 69 -2.74 1.82 -4.58
C ARG A 69 -3.69 1.52 -3.41
N ARG A 70 -3.52 0.38 -2.74
CA ARG A 70 -4.28 0.06 -1.53
C ARG A 70 -3.87 1.00 -0.40
N ALA A 71 -2.58 1.17 -0.19
CA ALA A 71 -2.05 2.12 0.78
C ALA A 71 -2.52 3.56 0.54
N GLU A 72 -2.47 4.04 -0.70
CA GLU A 72 -2.94 5.36 -1.08
C GLU A 72 -4.44 5.55 -0.78
N ASN A 73 -5.25 4.52 -1.07
CA ASN A 73 -6.66 4.55 -0.73
C ASN A 73 -6.88 4.68 0.79
N VAL A 74 -6.14 3.93 1.60
CA VAL A 74 -6.25 4.04 3.07
C VAL A 74 -5.76 5.39 3.58
N PHE A 75 -4.69 5.93 3.00
CA PHE A 75 -4.20 7.27 3.32
C PHE A 75 -5.32 8.31 3.17
N PHE A 76 -5.97 8.39 2.00
CA PHE A 76 -7.05 9.35 1.79
C PHE A 76 -8.29 9.09 2.63
N GLN A 77 -8.65 7.82 2.89
CA GLN A 77 -9.76 7.52 3.80
C GLN A 77 -9.46 7.91 5.25
N THR A 78 -8.18 7.89 5.64
CA THR A 78 -7.73 8.33 6.97
C THR A 78 -7.75 9.85 7.08
N GLU A 79 -7.27 10.56 6.07
CA GLU A 79 -7.35 12.04 5.99
C GLU A 79 -8.80 12.55 6.06
N GLN A 80 -9.75 11.77 5.54
CA GLN A 80 -11.19 12.08 5.61
C GLN A 80 -11.87 11.67 6.93
N GLY A 81 -11.16 11.01 7.85
CA GLY A 81 -11.71 10.54 9.13
C GLY A 81 -12.66 9.33 9.03
N THR A 82 -12.68 8.67 7.88
CA THR A 82 -13.48 7.45 7.62
C THR A 82 -12.78 6.21 8.17
N VAL A 83 -11.48 6.09 7.91
CA VAL A 83 -10.60 5.07 8.51
C VAL A 83 -9.90 5.67 9.73
N LYS A 84 -9.74 4.87 10.79
CA LYS A 84 -9.05 5.33 12.01
C LYS A 84 -7.53 5.29 11.82
N ALA A 85 -6.85 6.20 12.51
CA ALA A 85 -5.39 6.31 12.48
C ALA A 85 -4.66 5.01 12.90
N GLU A 86 -5.24 4.21 13.80
CA GLU A 86 -4.65 2.94 14.23
C GLU A 86 -4.62 1.91 13.10
N THR A 87 -5.65 1.86 12.25
CA THR A 87 -5.68 1.02 11.04
C THR A 87 -4.56 1.45 10.08
N TRP A 88 -4.40 2.76 9.90
CA TRP A 88 -3.36 3.31 9.05
C TRP A 88 -1.95 3.00 9.57
N ALA A 89 -1.73 3.07 10.87
CA ALA A 89 -0.42 2.82 11.48
C ALA A 89 0.14 1.42 11.14
N GLY A 90 -0.71 0.39 11.16
CA GLY A 90 -0.31 -0.97 10.77
C GLY A 90 0.11 -1.06 9.30
N ILE A 91 -0.66 -0.45 8.40
CA ILE A 91 -0.36 -0.42 6.95
C ILE A 91 0.91 0.40 6.68
N ARG A 92 1.11 1.50 7.42
CA ARG A 92 2.33 2.31 7.35
C ARG A 92 3.57 1.49 7.69
N GLY A 93 3.50 0.58 8.66
CA GLY A 93 4.59 -0.35 8.98
C GLY A 93 4.99 -1.25 7.80
N SER A 94 4.00 -1.81 7.10
CA SER A 94 4.23 -2.61 5.89
C SER A 94 4.82 -1.78 4.75
N LEU A 95 4.34 -0.54 4.57
CA LEU A 95 4.89 0.39 3.58
C LEU A 95 6.36 0.69 3.84
N ILE A 96 6.72 1.05 5.07
CA ILE A 96 8.12 1.32 5.46
C ILE A 96 9.03 0.15 5.08
N THR A 97 8.58 -1.07 5.40
CA THR A 97 9.36 -2.28 5.15
C THR A 97 9.66 -2.45 3.66
N VAL A 98 8.68 -2.24 2.81
CA VAL A 98 8.83 -2.35 1.35
C VAL A 98 9.67 -1.18 0.79
N PHE A 99 9.43 0.06 1.22
CA PHE A 99 10.14 1.26 0.77
C PHE A 99 11.63 1.27 1.11
N ARG A 100 12.04 0.54 2.16
CA ARG A 100 13.45 0.39 2.54
C ARG A 100 14.23 -0.59 1.65
N THR A 101 13.57 -1.31 0.76
CA THR A 101 14.25 -2.26 -0.11
C THR A 101 14.83 -1.56 -1.34
N PRO A 102 16.09 -1.84 -1.73
CA PRO A 102 16.73 -1.15 -2.86
C PRO A 102 15.96 -1.30 -4.17
N GLY A 103 15.44 -2.50 -4.44
CA GLY A 103 14.72 -2.79 -5.66
C GLY A 103 13.38 -2.06 -5.75
N PHE A 104 12.65 -1.91 -4.63
CA PHE A 104 11.46 -1.07 -4.61
C PHE A 104 11.78 0.40 -4.89
N GLN A 105 12.85 0.95 -4.31
CA GLN A 105 13.25 2.33 -4.57
C GLN A 105 13.61 2.55 -6.05
N SER A 106 14.30 1.59 -6.67
CA SER A 106 14.60 1.63 -8.11
C SER A 106 13.33 1.61 -8.97
N TRP A 107 12.37 0.74 -8.63
CA TRP A 107 11.07 0.70 -9.29
C TRP A 107 10.27 1.99 -9.08
N TRP A 108 10.25 2.53 -7.86
CA TRP A 108 9.50 3.73 -7.48
C TRP A 108 9.91 4.96 -8.29
N LYS A 109 11.22 5.15 -8.53
CA LYS A 109 11.76 6.25 -9.34
C LYS A 109 11.15 6.30 -10.75
N VAL A 110 10.81 5.14 -11.33
CA VAL A 110 10.22 5.05 -12.67
C VAL A 110 8.69 5.23 -12.63
N GLN A 111 8.04 4.78 -11.55
CA GLN A 111 6.59 4.66 -11.47
C GLN A 111 5.90 5.78 -10.67
N THR A 112 6.63 6.60 -9.93
CA THR A 112 6.09 7.62 -9.02
C THR A 112 5.02 8.50 -9.68
N ARG A 113 5.16 8.86 -10.96
CA ARG A 113 4.19 9.70 -11.71
C ARG A 113 2.76 9.14 -11.78
N TYR A 114 2.56 7.86 -11.50
CA TYR A 114 1.24 7.23 -11.54
C TYR A 114 0.47 7.36 -10.24
N PHE A 115 0.98 8.02 -9.20
CA PHE A 115 0.31 8.18 -7.90
C PHE A 115 -0.05 9.63 -7.60
N ASN A 116 -0.99 9.86 -6.70
CA ASN A 116 -1.45 11.20 -6.33
C ASN A 116 -0.29 12.04 -5.74
N PRO A 117 -0.10 13.30 -6.16
CA PRO A 117 0.94 14.18 -5.64
C PRO A 117 1.04 14.23 -4.12
N THR A 118 -0.08 14.43 -3.41
CA THR A 118 -0.09 14.51 -1.94
C THR A 118 0.40 13.22 -1.29
N PHE A 119 0.00 12.07 -1.84
CA PHE A 119 0.45 10.79 -1.32
C PHE A 119 1.94 10.53 -1.63
N ARG A 120 2.43 10.96 -2.80
CA ARG A 120 3.85 10.89 -3.14
C ARG A 120 4.68 11.74 -2.20
N ASP A 121 4.29 12.98 -1.98
CA ASP A 121 4.99 13.90 -1.08
C ASP A 121 5.06 13.31 0.35
N PHE A 122 3.96 12.68 0.81
CA PHE A 122 3.94 11.94 2.07
C PHE A 122 4.96 10.80 2.08
N LEU A 123 4.97 9.94 1.04
CA LEU A 123 5.89 8.81 0.97
C LEU A 123 7.36 9.25 0.91
N GLU A 124 7.66 10.27 0.10
CA GLU A 124 9.03 10.76 -0.10
C GLU A 124 9.56 11.47 1.15
N ARG A 125 8.73 12.25 1.82
CA ARG A 125 9.09 12.89 3.10
C ARG A 125 9.34 11.87 4.21
N ASP A 126 8.41 10.93 4.39
CA ASP A 126 8.43 10.04 5.55
C ASP A 126 9.35 8.83 5.38
N PHE A 127 9.72 8.46 4.14
CA PHE A 127 10.45 7.22 3.87
C PHE A 127 11.74 7.37 3.07
N LEU A 128 12.00 8.50 2.40
CA LEU A 128 13.24 8.71 1.62
C LEU A 128 14.24 9.67 2.27
N GLN A 129 13.87 10.40 3.34
CA GLN A 129 14.79 11.32 4.00
C GLN A 129 15.79 10.65 4.97
N ASP A 130 15.62 9.37 5.31
CA ASP A 130 16.52 8.62 6.22
C ASP A 130 17.61 7.80 5.48
N SER A 131 17.88 8.05 4.20
CA SER A 131 18.91 7.34 3.41
C SER A 131 20.24 8.08 3.32
N GLY A 132 20.51 9.00 4.26
CA GLY A 132 21.76 9.75 4.39
C GLY A 132 22.75 9.10 5.33
#